data_AF-A0A1N7EPI6-F1
#
_entry.id   AF-A0A1N7EPI6-F1
#
_cell.length_a   1.000
_cell.length_b   1.000
_cell.length_c   1.000
_cell.angle_alpha   90.00
_cell.angle_beta   90.00
_cell.angle_gamma   90.00
#
_symmetry.space_group_name_H-M   'P 1'
#
loop_
_entity.id
_entity.type
_entity.pdbx_description
1 polymer ?
#
loop_
_entity_poly.entity_id
_entity_poly.type
_entity_poly.pdbx_seq_one_letter_code
_entity_poly.pdbx_strand_id
1 'polypeptide(L)'
;MTNFEYRSPRTPLGLLVGAWAIWSLFEIWTSGIDWRSGDAIATVGAFTAVSLGCLVWAIGATTGDSLERPTLYRRLMQLFGGLGIVFLSAIALSVMF
;
A
#
# COMPACT_ATOMS: atom_id res chain seq x y z
N MET A 1 28.88 0.49 30.17
CA MET A 1 27.46 0.29 29.81
C MET A 1 27.35 0.51 28.31
N THR A 2 27.38 -0.57 27.54
CA THR A 2 27.24 -0.54 26.09
C THR A 2 25.77 -0.28 25.76
N ASN A 3 25.50 0.82 25.04
CA ASN A 3 24.19 1.17 24.53
C ASN A 3 23.65 -0.02 23.74
N PHE A 4 22.66 -0.72 24.28
CA PHE A 4 21.85 -1.64 23.49
C PHE A 4 21.10 -0.79 22.47
N GLU A 5 21.59 -0.81 21.22
CA GLU A 5 20.80 -0.38 20.07
C GLU A 5 19.46 -1.09 20.14
N TYR A 6 18.42 -0.35 20.51
CA TYR A 6 17.05 -0.80 20.47
C TYR A 6 16.61 -0.86 18.99
N ARG A 7 17.24 -1.75 18.20
CA ARG A 7 16.81 -2.08 16.84
C ARG A 7 15.47 -2.78 16.99
N SER A 8 14.40 -2.01 16.82
CA SER A 8 13.05 -2.48 17.11
C SER A 8 12.73 -3.75 16.30
N PRO A 9 11.94 -4.69 16.86
CA PRO A 9 11.48 -5.91 16.18
C PRO A 9 10.53 -5.67 14.98
N ARG A 10 10.38 -4.43 14.51
CA ARG A 10 9.47 -4.05 13.41
C ARG A 10 10.13 -4.03 12.03
N THR A 11 11.46 -4.09 11.97
CA THR A 11 12.24 -4.18 10.72
C THR A 11 11.90 -5.37 9.83
N PRO A 12 11.77 -6.62 10.32
CA PRO A 12 11.44 -7.76 9.45
C PRO A 12 10.02 -7.67 8.88
N LEU A 13 9.06 -7.18 9.68
CA LEU A 13 7.67 -7.04 9.24
C LEU A 13 7.51 -6.00 8.13
N GLY A 14 8.18 -4.85 8.24
CA GLY A 14 8.13 -3.83 7.20
C GLY A 14 8.72 -4.32 5.88
N LEU A 15 9.84 -5.07 5.91
CA LEU A 15 10.43 -5.67 4.71
C LEU A 15 9.50 -6.70 4.06
N LEU A 16 8.87 -7.57 4.85
CA LEU A 16 7.92 -8.58 4.35
C LEU A 16 6.70 -7.92 3.69
N VAL A 17 6.12 -6.89 4.33
CA VAL A 17 4.99 -6.13 3.78
C VAL A 17 5.39 -5.39 2.50
N GLY A 18 6.57 -4.79 2.47
CA GLY A 18 7.09 -4.13 1.27
C GLY A 18 7.30 -5.11 0.11
N ALA A 19 7.92 -6.26 0.37
CA ALA A 19 8.12 -7.30 -0.64
C ALA A 19 6.79 -7.85 -1.18
N TRP A 20 5.83 -8.13 -0.28
CA TRP A 20 4.50 -8.59 -0.66
C TRP A 20 3.73 -7.56 -1.50
N ALA A 21 3.82 -6.27 -1.15
CA ALA A 21 3.18 -5.20 -1.92
C ALA A 21 3.78 -5.05 -3.32
N ILE A 22 5.10 -5.15 -3.46
CA ILE A 22 5.79 -5.12 -4.77
C ILE A 22 5.39 -6.34 -5.61
N TRP A 23 5.39 -7.54 -5.02
CA TRP A 23 5.00 -8.76 -5.72
C TRP A 23 3.55 -8.68 -6.22
N SER A 24 2.63 -8.25 -5.36
CA SER A 24 1.21 -8.09 -5.70
C SER A 24 1.00 -7.08 -6.83
N LEU A 25 1.74 -5.96 -6.81
CA LEU A 25 1.76 -4.99 -7.91
C LEU A 25 2.29 -5.62 -9.20
N PHE A 26 3.39 -6.38 -9.13
CA PHE A 26 3.93 -7.03 -10.30
C PHE A 26 2.93 -8.02 -10.92
N GLU A 27 2.33 -8.89 -10.13
CA GLU A 27 1.34 -9.85 -10.61
C GLU A 27 0.13 -9.16 -11.24
N ILE A 28 -0.43 -8.13 -10.61
CA ILE A 28 -1.62 -7.48 -11.15
C ILE A 28 -1.31 -6.75 -12.46
N TRP A 29 -0.18 -6.05 -12.55
CA TRP A 29 0.20 -5.32 -13.77
C TRP A 29 0.65 -6.23 -14.92
N THR A 30 1.09 -7.45 -14.61
CA THR A 30 1.50 -8.44 -15.62
C THR A 30 0.43 -9.47 -15.94
N SER A 31 -0.61 -9.57 -15.11
CA SER A 31 -1.82 -10.31 -15.46
C SER A 31 -2.41 -9.69 -16.74
N GLY A 32 -2.92 -10.51 -17.65
CA GLY A 32 -3.46 -10.05 -18.93
C GLY A 32 -4.77 -9.28 -18.76
N ILE A 33 -4.70 -8.09 -18.15
CA ILE A 33 -5.84 -7.26 -17.81
C ILE A 33 -6.45 -6.68 -19.07
N ASP A 34 -7.76 -6.81 -19.20
CA ASP A 34 -8.51 -6.13 -20.24
C ASP A 34 -8.71 -4.66 -19.86
N TRP A 35 -7.80 -3.81 -20.32
CA TRP A 35 -7.82 -2.36 -20.11
C TRP A 35 -8.98 -1.64 -20.79
N ARG A 36 -9.85 -2.34 -21.52
CA ARG A 36 -11.08 -1.75 -22.08
C ARG A 36 -12.25 -1.82 -21.09
N SER A 37 -12.13 -2.65 -20.05
CA SER A 37 -13.13 -2.75 -18.98
C SER A 37 -12.86 -1.69 -17.91
N GLY A 38 -13.86 -0.85 -17.64
CA GLY A 38 -13.80 0.14 -16.55
C GLY A 38 -13.58 -0.51 -15.18
N ASP A 39 -14.20 -1.67 -14.96
CA ASP A 39 -14.12 -2.48 -13.74
C ASP A 39 -12.70 -3.02 -13.51
N ALA A 40 -12.06 -3.47 -14.59
CA ALA A 40 -10.69 -3.93 -14.55
C ALA A 40 -9.73 -2.79 -14.18
N ILE A 41 -9.90 -1.61 -14.78
CA ILE A 41 -9.13 -0.39 -14.44
C ILE A 41 -9.36 -0.03 -12.97
N ALA A 42 -10.62 -0.05 -12.51
CA ALA A 42 -10.95 0.30 -11.13
C ALA A 42 -10.33 -0.68 -10.13
N THR A 43 -10.33 -1.98 -10.47
CA THR A 43 -9.70 -3.04 -9.67
C THR A 43 -8.19 -2.81 -9.56
N VAL A 44 -7.51 -2.60 -10.69
CA VAL A 44 -6.06 -2.30 -10.68
C VAL A 44 -5.77 -1.03 -9.87
N GLY A 45 -6.60 0.01 -10.02
CA GLY A 45 -6.49 1.25 -9.27
C GLY A 45 -6.60 1.02 -7.76
N ALA A 46 -7.57 0.24 -7.30
CA ALA A 46 -7.75 -0.11 -5.89
C ALA A 46 -6.52 -0.87 -5.34
N PHE A 47 -6.10 -1.93 -6.02
CA PHE A 47 -4.94 -2.72 -5.61
C PHE A 47 -3.65 -1.90 -5.61
N THR A 48 -3.49 -1.01 -6.59
CA THR A 48 -2.33 -0.13 -6.67
C THR A 48 -2.31 0.87 -5.52
N ALA A 49 -3.44 1.50 -5.21
CA ALA A 49 -3.58 2.43 -4.10
C ALA A 49 -3.25 1.77 -2.75
N VAL A 50 -3.81 0.59 -2.50
CA VAL A 50 -3.57 -0.16 -1.26
C VAL A 50 -2.10 -0.56 -1.15
N SER A 51 -1.52 -1.08 -2.24
CA SER A 51 -0.11 -1.52 -2.26
C SER A 51 0.86 -0.37 -2.01
N LEU A 52 0.59 0.82 -2.56
CA LEU A 52 1.38 2.03 -2.29
C LEU A 52 1.24 2.49 -0.84
N GLY A 53 0.04 2.41 -0.25
CA GLY A 53 -0.16 2.66 1.18
C GLY A 53 0.63 1.70 2.07
N CYS A 54 0.63 0.41 1.73
CA CYS A 54 1.44 -0.61 2.39
C CYS A 54 2.94 -0.34 2.27
N LEU A 55 3.42 0.12 1.11
CA LEU A 55 4.82 0.49 0.90
C LEU A 55 5.24 1.69 1.75
N VAL A 56 4.41 2.73 1.83
CA VAL A 56 4.66 3.88 2.71
C VAL A 56 4.76 3.43 4.17
N TRP A 57 3.84 2.57 4.61
CA TRP A 57 3.91 2.00 5.96
C TRP A 57 5.20 1.18 6.17
N ALA A 58 5.52 0.31 5.22
CA ALA A 58 6.70 -0.56 5.26
C ALA A 58 8.00 0.25 5.36
N ILE A 59 8.13 1.32 4.57
CA ILE A 59 9.29 2.23 4.63
C ILE A 59 9.36 2.88 6.01
N GLY A 60 8.27 3.46 6.50
CA GLY A 60 8.26 4.12 7.81
C GLY A 60 8.49 3.19 8.99
N ALA A 61 8.08 1.92 8.88
CA ALA A 61 8.28 0.89 9.89
C ALA A 61 9.71 0.32 9.87
N THR A 62 10.33 0.22 8.70
CA THR A 62 11.72 -0.27 8.55
C THR A 62 12.75 0.77 8.95
N THR A 63 12.55 2.04 8.58
CA THR A 63 13.50 3.12 8.86
C THR A 63 13.29 3.73 10.25
N GLY A 64 12.12 3.53 10.87
CA GLY A 64 11.74 4.19 12.12
C GLY A 64 11.25 5.63 11.93
N ASP A 65 11.34 6.18 10.71
CA ASP A 65 10.95 7.56 10.35
C ASP A 65 9.45 7.83 10.57
N SER A 66 8.62 6.78 10.65
CA SER A 66 7.21 6.91 11.04
C SER A 66 7.00 7.48 12.45
N LEU A 67 7.97 7.30 13.35
CA LEU A 67 7.94 7.86 14.70
C LEU A 67 8.41 9.32 14.73
N GLU A 68 9.32 9.69 13.82
CA GLU A 68 9.87 11.04 13.71
C GLU A 68 8.95 12.00 12.94
N ARG A 69 8.22 11.48 11.93
CA ARG A 69 7.34 12.28 11.05
C ARG A 69 5.90 11.75 11.01
N PRO A 70 5.22 11.58 12.15
CA PRO A 70 3.93 10.88 12.22
C PRO A 70 2.81 11.55 11.39
N THR A 71 2.85 12.87 11.24
CA THR A 71 1.88 13.62 10.44
C THR A 71 2.00 13.34 8.95
N LEU A 72 3.22 13.18 8.43
CA LEU A 72 3.46 12.86 7.02
C LEU A 72 2.96 11.45 6.69
N TYR A 73 3.35 10.46 7.47
CA TYR A 73 2.92 9.07 7.26
C TYR A 73 1.41 8.91 7.41
N ARG A 74 0.78 9.60 8.38
CA ARG A 74 -0.68 9.61 8.51
C ARG A 74 -1.36 10.20 7.27
N ARG A 75 -0.87 11.32 6.74
CA ARG A 75 -1.43 11.94 5.53
C ARG A 75 -1.31 11.04 4.31
N LEU A 76 -0.15 10.40 4.12
CA LEU A 76 0.06 9.48 3.02
C LEU A 76 -0.85 8.25 3.13
N MET A 77 -0.98 7.65 4.32
CA MET A 77 -1.92 6.54 4.53
C MET A 77 -3.37 6.94 4.28
N GLN A 78 -3.78 8.14 4.71
CA GLN A 78 -5.12 8.66 4.43
C GLN A 78 -5.34 8.90 2.93
N LEU A 79 -4.34 9.40 2.22
CA LEU A 79 -4.41 9.63 0.78
C LEU A 79 -4.58 8.31 0.04
N PHE A 80 -3.69 7.34 0.28
CA PHE A 80 -3.75 6.03 -0.39
C PHE A 80 -4.97 5.21 0.03
N GLY A 81 -5.36 5.26 1.31
CA GLY A 81 -6.59 4.64 1.81
C GLY A 81 -7.84 5.26 1.19
N GLY A 82 -7.90 6.59 1.10
CA GLY A 82 -9.00 7.30 0.43
C GLY A 82 -9.08 6.97 -1.05
N LEU A 83 -7.95 6.93 -1.75
CA LEU A 83 -7.88 6.54 -3.16
C LEU A 83 -8.38 5.11 -3.36
N GLY A 84 -8.00 4.18 -2.47
CA GLY A 84 -8.50 2.81 -2.46
C GLY A 84 -10.01 2.72 -2.30
N ILE A 85 -10.61 3.50 -1.39
CA ILE A 85 -12.06 3.55 -1.18
C ILE A 85 -12.79 4.07 -2.43
N VAL A 86 -12.24 5.09 -3.11
CA VAL A 86 -12.81 5.62 -4.36
C VAL A 86 -12.86 4.54 -5.43
N PHE A 87 -11.76 3.80 -5.62
CA PHE A 87 -11.72 2.71 -6.59
C PHE A 87 -12.62 1.53 -6.20
N LEU A 88 -12.68 1.15 -4.93
CA LEU A 88 -13.63 0.14 -4.45
C LEU A 88 -15.09 0.56 -4.67
N SER A 89 -15.40 1.83 -4.47
CA SER A 89 -16.73 2.39 -4.78
C SER A 89 -17.05 2.31 -6.27
N ALA A 90 -16.06 2.57 -7.14
CA ALA A 90 -16.23 2.45 -8.58
C ALA A 90 -16.51 0.99 -9.01
N ILE A 91 -15.82 0.01 -8.42
CA ILE A 91 -16.09 -1.43 -8.63
C ILE A 91 -17.49 -1.80 -8.11
N ALA A 92 -17.85 -1.33 -6.92
CA ALA A 92 -19.17 -1.64 -6.35
C ALA A 92 -20.31 -1.09 -7.23
N LEU A 93 -20.13 0.11 -7.79
CA LEU A 93 -21.10 0.71 -8.71
C LEU A 93 -21.16 -0.05 -10.04
N SER A 94 -20.02 -0.51 -10.57
CA SER A 94 -20.00 -1.22 -11.85
C SER A 94 -20.68 -2.59 -11.79
N VAL A 95 -20.65 -3.26 -10.64
CA VAL A 95 -21.35 -4.54 -10.42
C VAL A 95 -22.88 -4.38 -10.30
N MET A 96 -23.38 -3.18 -10.01
CA MET A 96 -24.82 -2.93 -9.84
C MET A 96 -25.57 -2.61 -11.15
N PHE A 97 -24.86 -2.37 -12.27
CA PHE A 97 -25.43 -2.03 -13.58
C PHE A 97 -25.10 -3.10 -14.62
#